data_AF-G5QT17-F1
#
_entry.id   AF-G5QT17-F1
#
_cell.length_a   1.000
_cell.length_b   1.000
_cell.length_c   1.000
_cell.angle_alpha   90.00
_cell.angle_beta   90.00
_cell.angle_gamma   90.00
#
_symmetry.space_group_name_H-M   'P 1'
#
loop_
_entity.id
_entity.type
_entity.pdbx_description
1 polymer ?
#
loop_
_entity_poly.entity_id
_entity_poly.type
_entity_poly.pdbx_seq_one_letter_code
_entity_poly.pdbx_strand_id
1 'polypeptide(L)'
;MYVQDDWTNGGRTQHPETLTLVKFKIPPLPANMDASLFKYRIRLFGGKTETNGADQIFFYPTSSDWHVSTVSWNNKPAINYRSDAVLYLNHSHEYRMVDVDKAVRKALAEGKTEISWYIGGDRQGNHYDFTPADSKQSLVLMLTGFKKTPEL
;
A
#
# COMPACT_ATOMS: atom_id res chain seq x y z
N MET A 1 -7.64 3.43 7.76
CA MET A 1 -8.34 4.68 8.08
C MET A 1 -8.42 5.49 6.80
N TYR A 2 -9.60 6.03 6.49
CA TYR A 2 -9.82 6.89 5.32
C TYR A 2 -9.48 8.33 5.71
N VAL A 3 -8.69 9.01 4.89
CA VAL A 3 -8.40 10.44 5.01
C VAL A 3 -8.86 11.08 3.71
N GLN A 4 -9.64 12.16 3.77
CA GLN A 4 -10.20 12.82 2.58
C GLN A 4 -9.37 14.07 2.25
N ASP A 5 -8.97 14.21 0.99
CA ASP A 5 -8.27 15.39 0.45
C ASP A 5 -9.28 16.51 0.16
N ASP A 6 -8.94 17.75 0.50
CA ASP A 6 -9.68 18.96 0.09
C ASP A 6 -8.77 19.83 -0.77
N TRP A 7 -9.00 19.74 -2.08
CA TRP A 7 -8.04 20.09 -3.12
C TRP A 7 -8.24 21.54 -3.62
N THR A 8 -7.82 22.52 -2.82
CA THR A 8 -8.15 23.94 -3.06
C THR A 8 -7.14 24.75 -3.88
N ASN A 9 -6.06 24.18 -4.43
CA ASN A 9 -5.11 24.94 -5.27
C ASN A 9 -4.44 24.13 -6.42
N GLY A 10 -5.12 24.07 -7.58
CA GLY A 10 -4.54 24.20 -8.93
C GLY A 10 -3.79 23.03 -9.60
N GLY A 11 -4.46 22.35 -10.56
CA GLY A 11 -3.91 21.50 -11.65
C GLY A 11 -3.67 20.02 -11.30
N ARG A 12 -4.43 19.06 -11.90
CA ARG A 12 -4.85 17.73 -11.35
C ARG A 12 -6.32 17.75 -10.82
N THR A 13 -7.16 18.66 -11.34
CA THR A 13 -8.35 19.29 -10.70
C THR A 13 -9.67 18.91 -11.39
N GLN A 14 -10.20 17.68 -11.30
CA GLN A 14 -11.64 17.49 -11.58
C GLN A 14 -12.34 16.45 -10.70
N HIS A 15 -11.62 15.54 -10.04
CA HIS A 15 -12.26 14.46 -9.30
C HIS A 15 -11.65 14.27 -7.91
N PRO A 16 -12.45 14.28 -6.83
CA PRO A 16 -11.97 13.96 -5.49
C PRO A 16 -11.49 12.50 -5.44
N GLU A 17 -10.23 12.26 -5.08
CA GLU A 17 -9.74 10.91 -4.78
C GLU A 17 -9.83 10.62 -3.28
N THR A 18 -10.34 9.45 -2.92
CA THR A 18 -10.30 8.97 -1.54
C THR A 18 -8.90 8.48 -1.21
N LEU A 19 -8.31 9.03 -0.14
CA LEU A 19 -6.96 8.68 0.27
C LEU A 19 -6.98 7.60 1.34
N THR A 20 -6.10 6.62 1.20
CA THR A 20 -5.92 5.59 2.23
C THR A 20 -4.52 5.68 2.82
N LEU A 21 -4.46 6.06 4.10
CA LEU A 21 -3.22 6.02 4.87
C LEU A 21 -3.12 4.67 5.59
N VAL A 22 -2.00 3.99 5.38
CA VAL A 22 -1.76 2.65 5.92
C VAL A 22 -0.43 2.62 6.66
N LYS A 23 -0.41 1.89 7.77
CA LYS A 23 0.78 1.62 8.58
C LYS A 23 0.82 0.15 8.92
N PHE A 24 2.00 -0.45 8.81
CA PHE A 24 2.24 -1.83 9.16
C PHE A 24 3.43 -1.95 10.10
N LYS A 25 3.34 -2.87 11.05
CA LYS A 25 4.53 -3.46 11.66
C LYS A 25 5.21 -4.36 10.63
N ILE A 26 6.52 -4.24 10.49
CA ILE A 26 7.29 -5.06 9.55
C ILE A 26 7.48 -6.45 10.18
N PRO A 27 7.03 -7.54 9.54
CA PRO A 27 7.33 -8.89 10.01
C PRO A 27 8.85 -9.12 10.03
N PRO A 28 9.44 -9.65 11.10
CA PRO A 28 10.88 -9.89 11.14
C PRO A 28 11.28 -10.98 10.14
N LEU A 29 12.47 -10.86 9.57
CA LEU A 29 13.08 -11.96 8.83
C LEU A 29 13.34 -13.13 9.78
N PRO A 30 13.07 -14.38 9.38
CA PRO A 30 13.41 -15.54 10.20
C PRO A 30 14.91 -15.61 10.46
N ALA A 31 15.28 -15.85 11.71
CA ALA A 31 16.67 -16.06 12.09
C ALA A 31 17.24 -17.32 11.42
N ASN A 32 18.53 -17.29 11.09
CA ASN A 32 19.29 -18.43 10.54
C ASN A 32 18.77 -18.97 9.19
N MET A 33 18.04 -18.16 8.43
CA MET A 33 17.65 -18.48 7.06
C MET A 33 18.19 -17.43 6.09
N ASP A 34 18.45 -17.84 4.85
CA ASP A 34 18.83 -16.90 3.79
C ASP A 34 17.67 -15.94 3.52
N ALA A 35 17.89 -14.65 3.77
CA ALA A 35 16.91 -13.60 3.56
C ALA A 35 16.47 -13.48 2.09
N SER A 36 17.27 -13.97 1.13
CA SER A 36 16.94 -14.00 -0.30
C SER A 36 15.77 -14.94 -0.62
N LEU A 37 15.50 -15.90 0.26
CA LEU A 37 14.38 -16.83 0.16
C LEU A 37 13.04 -16.19 0.52
N PHE A 38 13.02 -14.93 0.94
CA PHE A 38 11.81 -14.25 1.37
C PHE A 38 11.55 -12.99 0.56
N LYS A 39 10.27 -12.65 0.39
CA LYS A 39 9.86 -11.33 -0.12
C LYS A 39 8.75 -10.73 0.72
N TYR A 40 8.81 -9.42 0.90
CA TYR A 40 7.69 -8.66 1.46
C TYR A 40 6.68 -8.30 0.37
N ARG A 41 5.41 -8.60 0.64
CA ARG A 41 4.28 -8.26 -0.23
C ARG A 41 3.11 -7.76 0.59
N ILE A 42 2.40 -6.78 0.05
CA ILE A 42 1.09 -6.42 0.60
C ILE A 42 0.03 -7.24 -0.12
N ARG A 43 -0.84 -7.91 0.65
CA ARG A 43 -2.07 -8.49 0.13
C ARG A 43 -3.24 -7.59 0.43
N LEU A 44 -4.06 -7.35 -0.57
CA LEU A 44 -5.29 -6.59 -0.46
C LEU A 44 -6.39 -7.24 -1.28
N PHE A 45 -7.62 -7.15 -0.82
CA PHE A 45 -8.78 -7.60 -1.58
C PHE A 45 -9.54 -6.37 -2.06
N GLY A 46 -9.73 -6.27 -3.37
CA GLY A 46 -10.39 -5.13 -3.94
C GLY A 46 -10.26 -5.02 -5.44
N GLY A 47 -10.77 -3.92 -5.98
CA GLY A 47 -10.83 -3.64 -7.40
C GLY A 47 -11.28 -2.21 -7.66
N LYS A 48 -11.25 -1.82 -8.93
CA LYS A 48 -11.85 -0.59 -9.40
C LYS A 48 -13.38 -0.70 -9.36
N THR A 49 -14.08 0.36 -9.00
CA THR A 49 -15.54 0.39 -9.05
C THR A 49 -16.03 0.52 -10.49
N GLU A 50 -15.36 1.33 -11.30
CA GLU A 50 -15.65 1.52 -12.70
C GLU A 50 -15.23 0.32 -13.56
N THR A 51 -15.98 0.07 -14.63
CA THR A 51 -15.76 -1.03 -15.58
C THR A 51 -15.01 -0.60 -16.85
N ASN A 52 -14.50 0.63 -16.89
CA ASN A 52 -13.85 1.28 -18.04
C ASN A 52 -12.37 0.88 -18.23
N GLY A 53 -12.02 -0.39 -18.05
CA GLY A 53 -10.66 -0.89 -18.16
C GLY A 53 -9.94 -0.92 -16.81
N ALA A 54 -8.64 -0.68 -16.80
CA ALA A 54 -7.80 -0.85 -15.63
C ALA A 54 -6.83 0.31 -15.43
N ASP A 55 -6.49 0.54 -14.18
CA ASP A 55 -5.73 1.70 -13.73
C ASP A 55 -4.54 1.24 -12.89
N GLN A 56 -3.76 2.22 -12.45
CA GLN A 56 -2.70 2.02 -11.46
C GLN A 56 -3.04 2.73 -10.17
N ILE A 57 -2.84 2.04 -9.04
CA ILE A 57 -2.68 2.68 -7.75
C ILE A 57 -1.21 2.66 -7.33
N PHE A 58 -0.82 3.66 -6.57
CA PHE A 58 0.55 3.93 -6.18
C PHE A 58 0.68 3.92 -4.66
N PHE A 59 1.78 3.36 -4.18
CA PHE A 59 2.14 3.32 -2.77
C PHE A 59 3.25 4.35 -2.53
N TYR A 60 2.88 5.52 -2.04
CA TYR A 60 3.79 6.62 -1.82
C TYR A 60 4.31 6.60 -0.37
N PRO A 61 5.63 6.58 -0.14
CA PRO A 61 6.16 6.52 1.21
C PRO A 61 5.81 7.78 2.01
N THR A 62 5.59 7.58 3.31
CA THR A 62 5.37 8.66 4.28
C THR A 62 5.95 8.27 5.64
N SER A 63 6.01 9.24 6.58
CA SER A 63 6.45 8.94 7.94
C SER A 63 5.49 7.98 8.63
N SER A 64 6.02 7.17 9.53
CA SER A 64 5.23 6.35 10.46
C SER A 64 4.96 7.07 11.79
N ASP A 65 5.38 8.32 11.97
CA ASP A 65 5.21 9.07 13.23
C ASP A 65 3.82 9.70 13.35
N TRP A 66 2.78 8.86 13.33
CA TRP A 66 1.39 9.26 13.48
C TRP A 66 0.58 8.16 14.15
N HIS A 67 -0.55 8.52 14.77
CA HIS A 67 -1.47 7.56 15.35
C HIS A 67 -2.85 7.67 14.72
N VAL A 68 -3.48 6.52 14.46
CA VAL A 68 -4.77 6.43 13.75
C VAL A 68 -5.87 7.27 14.42
N SER A 69 -5.86 7.42 15.73
CA SER A 69 -6.87 8.22 16.45
C SER A 69 -6.66 9.74 16.39
N THR A 70 -5.49 10.18 15.91
CA THR A 70 -5.08 11.60 15.95
C THR A 70 -4.81 12.18 14.57
N VAL A 71 -4.59 11.33 13.58
CA VAL A 71 -4.37 11.76 12.20
C VAL A 71 -5.67 12.28 11.60
N SER A 72 -5.58 13.36 10.85
CA SER A 72 -6.66 14.09 10.19
C SER A 72 -6.10 14.67 8.90
N TRP A 73 -6.95 15.32 8.11
CA TRP A 73 -6.51 15.98 6.89
C TRP A 73 -5.38 17.01 7.13
N ASN A 74 -5.49 17.79 8.19
CA ASN A 74 -4.61 18.93 8.47
C ASN A 74 -3.27 18.53 9.08
N ASN A 75 -3.19 17.38 9.75
CA ASN A 75 -1.98 16.91 10.44
C ASN A 75 -1.47 15.54 9.93
N LYS A 76 -1.89 15.14 8.73
CA LYS A 76 -1.36 13.94 8.06
C LYS A 76 0.16 14.07 7.83
N PRO A 77 0.90 12.95 7.83
CA PRO A 77 2.31 12.98 7.53
C PRO A 77 2.56 13.43 6.08
N ALA A 78 3.71 14.07 5.83
CA ALA A 78 4.08 14.52 4.50
C ALA A 78 4.24 13.33 3.51
N ILE A 79 3.78 13.52 2.28
CA ILE A 79 3.77 12.46 1.25
C ILE A 79 4.92 12.69 0.28
N ASN A 80 5.75 11.67 0.05
CA ASN A 80 6.73 11.68 -1.04
C ASN A 80 6.12 11.03 -2.29
N TYR A 81 5.81 11.84 -3.31
CA TYR A 81 5.16 11.38 -4.55
C TYR A 81 6.06 10.56 -5.49
N ARG A 82 7.17 10.00 -5.00
CA ARG A 82 7.94 8.94 -5.67
C ARG A 82 7.51 7.59 -5.10
N SER A 83 6.66 6.87 -5.83
CA SER A 83 6.07 5.62 -5.36
C SER A 83 7.12 4.54 -5.10
N ASP A 84 6.97 3.84 -3.98
CA ASP A 84 7.72 2.63 -3.64
C ASP A 84 7.21 1.39 -4.39
N ALA A 85 5.91 1.37 -4.69
CA ALA A 85 5.26 0.29 -5.40
C ALA A 85 4.06 0.79 -6.23
N VAL A 86 3.67 -0.02 -7.21
CA VAL A 86 2.54 0.21 -8.10
C VAL A 86 1.73 -1.07 -8.18
N LEU A 87 0.40 -0.95 -8.21
CA LEU A 87 -0.51 -2.04 -8.48
C LEU A 87 -1.41 -1.68 -9.66
N TYR A 88 -1.41 -2.52 -10.67
CA TYR A 88 -2.40 -2.47 -11.75
C TYR A 88 -3.65 -3.26 -11.36
N LEU A 89 -4.83 -2.65 -11.51
CA LEU A 89 -6.10 -3.29 -11.16
C LEU A 89 -7.24 -2.90 -12.09
N ASN A 90 -8.11 -3.87 -12.36
CA ASN A 90 -9.36 -3.71 -13.11
C ASN A 90 -10.54 -3.79 -12.15
N HIS A 91 -11.76 -3.90 -12.69
CA HIS A 91 -12.98 -3.96 -11.87
C HIS A 91 -13.13 -5.26 -11.05
N SER A 92 -12.34 -6.31 -11.33
CA SER A 92 -12.47 -7.58 -10.63
C SER A 92 -12.09 -7.45 -9.17
N HIS A 93 -13.01 -7.87 -8.29
CA HIS A 93 -12.83 -7.89 -6.84
C HIS A 93 -12.12 -9.18 -6.43
N GLU A 94 -10.81 -9.10 -6.27
CA GLU A 94 -9.96 -10.26 -6.05
C GLU A 94 -8.78 -9.93 -5.14
N TYR A 95 -8.05 -10.97 -4.72
CA TYR A 95 -6.80 -10.77 -4.00
C TYR A 95 -5.70 -10.28 -4.95
N ARG A 96 -5.14 -9.13 -4.61
CA ARG A 96 -3.98 -8.53 -5.28
C ARG A 96 -2.76 -8.62 -4.38
N MET A 97 -1.60 -8.78 -5.01
CA MET A 97 -0.31 -8.85 -4.33
C MET A 97 0.57 -7.72 -4.86
N VAL A 98 1.01 -6.84 -3.98
CA VAL A 98 1.87 -5.70 -4.31
C VAL A 98 3.28 -6.00 -3.82
N ASP A 99 4.25 -5.97 -4.73
CA ASP A 99 5.66 -6.11 -4.37
C ASP A 99 6.16 -4.82 -3.71
N VAL A 100 6.52 -4.93 -2.43
CA VAL A 100 7.07 -3.83 -1.61
C VAL A 100 8.44 -4.20 -1.04
N ASP A 101 9.05 -5.28 -1.52
CA ASP A 101 10.24 -5.89 -0.92
C ASP A 101 11.40 -4.90 -0.79
N LYS A 102 11.67 -4.17 -1.88
CA LYS A 102 12.73 -3.16 -1.90
C LYS A 102 12.52 -2.07 -0.84
N ALA A 103 11.29 -1.58 -0.70
CA ALA A 103 10.96 -0.52 0.23
C ALA A 103 11.05 -0.99 1.68
N VAL A 104 10.53 -2.19 1.98
CA VAL A 104 10.59 -2.77 3.33
C VAL A 104 12.03 -3.10 3.73
N ARG A 105 12.83 -3.67 2.83
CA ARG A 105 14.26 -3.95 3.11
C ARG A 105 15.06 -2.69 3.35
N LYS A 106 14.78 -1.61 2.61
CA LYS A 106 15.38 -0.31 2.87
C LYS A 106 15.01 0.20 4.26
N ALA A 107 13.73 0.13 4.64
CA ALA A 107 13.29 0.56 5.96
C ALA A 107 13.94 -0.25 7.10
N LEU A 108 14.07 -1.57 6.93
CA LEU A 108 14.77 -2.44 7.88
C LEU A 108 16.25 -2.07 8.01
N ALA A 109 16.93 -1.77 6.89
CA ALA A 109 18.33 -1.32 6.90
C ALA A 109 18.51 0.04 7.62
N GLU A 110 17.47 0.87 7.62
CA GLU A 110 17.40 2.13 8.38
C GLU A 110 16.98 1.92 9.85
N GLY A 111 16.82 0.67 10.32
CA GLY A 111 16.46 0.35 11.70
C GLY A 111 14.97 0.51 12.03
N LYS A 112 14.10 0.68 11.02
CA LYS A 112 12.67 0.86 11.22
C LYS A 112 11.98 -0.48 11.51
N THR A 113 11.00 -0.44 12.41
CA THR A 113 10.12 -1.58 12.72
C THR A 113 8.71 -1.41 12.14
N GLU A 114 8.41 -0.23 11.61
CA GLU A 114 7.13 0.12 11.00
C GLU A 114 7.35 0.82 9.67
N ILE A 115 6.40 0.65 8.75
CA ILE A 115 6.40 1.31 7.45
C ILE A 115 4.99 1.80 7.12
N SER A 116 4.91 2.97 6.49
CA SER A 116 3.65 3.62 6.17
C SER A 116 3.63 4.10 4.72
N TRP A 117 2.46 3.98 4.10
CA TRP A 117 2.22 4.49 2.75
C TRP A 117 0.93 5.29 2.70
N TYR A 118 0.95 6.26 1.80
CA TYR A 118 -0.22 6.86 1.22
C TYR A 118 -0.55 6.11 -0.09
N ILE A 119 -1.76 5.56 -0.18
CA ILE A 119 -2.27 4.86 -1.35
C ILE A 119 -3.24 5.78 -2.11
N GLY A 120 -2.98 5.98 -3.41
CA GLY A 120 -3.81 6.79 -4.30
C GLY A 120 -3.77 6.29 -5.74
N GLY A 121 -4.76 6.68 -6.54
CA GLY A 121 -4.92 6.28 -7.94
C GLY A 121 -4.04 7.05 -8.92
N ASP A 122 -4.25 6.77 -10.20
CA ASP A 122 -3.63 7.45 -11.32
C ASP A 122 -4.31 8.78 -11.70
N ARG A 123 -5.29 9.21 -10.88
CA ARG A 123 -5.94 10.53 -10.96
C ARG A 123 -6.84 10.68 -12.17
N GLN A 124 -7.40 9.58 -12.65
CA GLN A 124 -8.46 9.55 -13.66
C GLN A 124 -9.87 9.77 -13.09
N GLY A 125 -10.00 9.96 -11.77
CA GLY A 125 -11.31 10.15 -11.11
C GLY A 125 -12.11 8.86 -10.91
N ASN A 126 -11.44 7.72 -11.07
CA ASN A 126 -12.01 6.42 -10.76
C ASN A 126 -11.95 6.14 -9.26
N HIS A 127 -12.85 5.27 -8.81
CA HIS A 127 -12.97 4.87 -7.42
C HIS A 127 -12.43 3.45 -7.24
N TYR A 128 -11.84 3.21 -6.07
CA TYR A 128 -11.30 1.90 -5.72
C TYR A 128 -11.92 1.44 -4.42
N ASP A 129 -12.46 0.23 -4.44
CA ASP A 129 -13.05 -0.41 -3.28
C ASP A 129 -12.10 -1.50 -2.76
N PHE A 130 -11.61 -1.29 -1.54
CA PHE A 130 -10.75 -2.23 -0.82
C PHE A 130 -11.41 -2.60 0.49
N THR A 131 -11.39 -3.90 0.82
CA THR A 131 -12.02 -4.37 2.05
C THR A 131 -11.33 -3.77 3.28
N PRO A 132 -12.11 -3.29 4.28
CA PRO A 132 -11.55 -2.65 5.46
C PRO A 132 -10.71 -3.61 6.32
N ALA A 133 -9.87 -3.01 7.18
CA ALA A 133 -8.85 -3.70 7.95
C ALA A 133 -9.38 -4.66 9.03
N ASP A 134 -10.64 -4.50 9.44
CA ASP A 134 -11.35 -5.34 10.42
C ASP A 134 -12.01 -6.59 9.78
N SER A 135 -11.92 -6.74 8.46
CA SER A 135 -12.43 -7.91 7.75
C SER A 135 -11.44 -9.07 7.73
N LYS A 136 -11.92 -10.29 7.45
CA LYS A 136 -11.06 -11.46 7.16
C LYS A 136 -10.20 -11.28 5.89
N GLN A 137 -10.53 -10.32 5.05
CA GLN A 137 -9.86 -10.02 3.77
C GLN A 137 -9.02 -8.73 3.86
N SER A 138 -8.64 -8.36 5.09
CA SER A 138 -7.93 -7.13 5.39
C SER A 138 -6.60 -6.99 4.65
N LEU A 139 -6.23 -5.73 4.47
CA LEU A 139 -4.93 -5.32 3.97
C LEU A 139 -3.82 -5.76 4.93
N VAL A 140 -2.90 -6.60 4.47
CA VAL A 140 -1.82 -7.15 5.30
C VAL A 140 -0.46 -7.06 4.63
N LEU A 141 0.57 -6.68 5.40
CA LEU A 141 1.96 -6.83 5.00
C LEU A 141 2.43 -8.25 5.36
N MET A 142 2.81 -9.03 4.34
CA MET A 142 3.21 -10.42 4.48
C MET A 142 4.69 -10.59 4.15
N LEU A 143 5.34 -11.49 4.88
CA LEU A 143 6.62 -12.07 4.49
C LEU A 143 6.36 -13.44 3.88
N THR A 144 6.62 -13.60 2.58
CA THR A 144 6.42 -14.85 1.84
C THR A 144 7.76 -15.53 1.60
N GLY A 145 7.91 -16.76 2.09
CA GLY A 145 9.07 -17.61 1.80
C GLY A 145 8.89 -18.39 0.48
N PHE A 146 9.98 -18.58 -0.25
CA PHE A 146 10.07 -19.37 -1.46
C PHE A 146 11.03 -20.52 -1.23
N LYS A 147 10.61 -21.74 -1.59
CA LYS A 147 11.49 -22.89 -1.65
C LYS A 147 11.59 -23.29 -3.12
N LYS A 148 12.82 -23.39 -3.66
CA LYS A 148 13.01 -24.04 -4.95
C LYS A 148 12.61 -25.51 -4.81
N THR A 149 11.59 -25.92 -5.54
CA THR A 149 11.30 -27.34 -5.73
C THR A 149 12.23 -27.85 -6.83
N PRO A 150 13.00 -28.93 -6.62
CA PRO A 150 13.74 -29.57 -7.71
C PRO A 150 12.76 -29.96 -8.83
N GLU A 151 13.13 -29.72 -10.07
CA GLU A 151 12.41 -30.34 -11.21
C GLU A 151 12.62 -31.86 -11.13
N LEU A 152 11.53 -32.62 -11.32
CA LEU A 152 11.55 -34.08 -11.35
C LEU A 152 12.09 -34.59 -12.68
#